data_AF-A0A2P5VNE4-F1
#
_entry.id   AF-A0A2P5VNE4-F1
#
_cell.length_a   1.000
_cell.length_b   1.000
_cell.length_c   1.000
_cell.angle_alpha   90.00
_cell.angle_beta   90.00
_cell.angle_gamma   90.00
#
_symmetry.space_group_name_H-M   'P 1'
#
loop_
_entity.id
_entity.type
_entity.pdbx_description
1 polymer ?
#
loop_
_entity_poly.entity_id
_entity_poly.type
_entity_poly.pdbx_seq_one_letter_code
_entity_poly.pdbx_strand_id
1 'polypeptide(L)' 'MMKFCNSLHGGLNKLAELLEVERVGVCHQAGSDSLLTSCTFRKLRDNFFNGSTEKYAGVLYGLGVQNGQNTN' A
#
# COMPACT_ATOMS: atom_id res chain seq x y z
N MET A 1 -3.05 -4.11 3.36
CA MET A 1 -3.03 -2.64 3.37
C MET A 1 -4.29 -2.04 2.80
N MET A 2 -4.46 -1.99 1.48
CA MET A 2 -5.58 -1.28 0.83
C MET A 2 -6.97 -1.79 1.21
N LYS A 3 -7.16 -3.11 1.43
CA LYS A 3 -8.42 -3.68 1.94
C LYS A 3 -8.89 -3.11 3.29
N PHE A 4 -7.99 -2.50 4.06
CA PHE A 4 -8.29 -1.98 5.40
C PHE A 4 -8.55 -0.47 5.42
N CYS A 5 -8.54 0.18 4.25
CA CYS A 5 -8.94 1.57 4.08
C CYS A 5 -10.16 1.60 3.14
N ASN A 6 -11.36 1.85 3.68
CA ASN A 6 -12.64 1.70 2.95
C ASN A 6 -12.75 2.55 1.67
N SER A 7 -11.93 3.58 1.51
CA SER A 7 -11.92 4.49 0.35
C SER A 7 -10.74 4.26 -0.60
N LEU A 8 -9.89 3.25 -0.34
CA LEU A 8 -8.61 3.08 -0.99
C LEU A 8 -8.57 1.81 -1.86
N HIS A 9 -9.01 1.94 -3.10
CA HIS A 9 -9.13 0.83 -4.04
C HIS A 9 -8.61 1.22 -5.43
N GLY A 10 -7.90 0.29 -6.07
CA GLY A 10 -7.32 0.47 -7.41
C GLY A 10 -5.85 0.05 -7.49
N GLY A 11 -5.24 0.27 -8.65
CA GLY A 11 -3.81 0.05 -8.87
C GLY A 11 -2.93 1.17 -8.30
N LEU A 12 -1.62 0.99 -8.39
CA LEU A 12 -0.62 1.92 -7.84
C LEU A 12 -0.82 3.39 -8.28
N ASN A 13 -1.08 3.63 -9.57
CA ASN A 13 -1.28 5.00 -10.09
C ASN A 13 -2.49 5.70 -9.44
N LYS A 14 -3.61 4.99 -9.31
CA LYS A 14 -4.84 5.51 -8.69
C LYS A 14 -4.58 5.87 -7.21
N LEU A 15 -3.82 5.02 -6.52
CA LEU A 15 -3.46 5.27 -5.14
C LEU A 15 -2.53 6.49 -4.99
N ALA A 16 -1.53 6.61 -5.87
CA ALA A 16 -0.63 7.74 -5.88
C ALA A 16 -1.38 9.07 -6.09
N GLU A 17 -2.35 9.09 -7.01
CA GLU A 17 -3.24 10.24 -7.23
C GLU A 17 -4.03 10.61 -5.97
N LEU A 18 -4.67 9.63 -5.31
CA LEU A 18 -5.45 9.84 -4.08
C LEU A 18 -4.61 10.35 -2.91
N LEU A 19 -3.33 9.98 -2.85
CA LEU A 19 -2.39 10.41 -1.82
C LEU A 19 -1.55 11.61 -2.27
N GLU A 20 -1.86 12.21 -3.42
CA GLU A 20 -1.15 13.37 -3.99
C GLU A 20 0.37 13.11 -4.09
N VAL A 21 0.76 11.93 -4.57
CA VAL A 21 2.15 11.56 -4.84
C VAL A 21 2.40 11.68 -6.33
N GLU A 22 3.30 12.58 -6.70
CA GLU A 22 3.73 12.74 -8.08
C GLU A 22 4.67 11.61 -8.52
N ARG A 23 4.50 11.15 -9.76
CA ARG A 23 5.39 10.19 -10.38
C ARG A 23 6.64 10.88 -10.94
N VAL A 24 7.80 10.28 -10.68
CA VAL A 24 9.06 10.64 -11.34
C VAL A 24 9.45 9.54 -12.33
N GLY A 25 9.66 9.91 -13.59
CA GLY A 25 9.99 8.98 -14.68
C GLY A 25 8.77 8.37 -15.38
N VAL A 26 9.02 7.42 -16.27
CA VAL A 26 8.00 6.84 -17.16
C VAL A 26 7.22 5.72 -16.47
N CYS A 27 5.90 5.71 -16.63
CA CYS A 27 5.03 4.65 -16.10
C CYS A 27 5.39 3.27 -16.70
N HIS A 28 5.17 2.21 -15.93
CA HIS A 28 5.46 0.81 -16.31
C HIS A 28 6.96 0.47 -16.41
N GLN A 29 7.84 1.37 -15.94
CA GLN A 29 9.24 1.04 -15.71
C GLN A 29 9.45 0.71 -14.24
N ALA A 30 10.14 -0.41 -13.97
CA ALA A 30 10.39 -0.88 -12.61
C ALA A 30 11.05 0.18 -11.72
N GLY A 31 11.95 1.01 -12.26
CA GLY A 31 12.56 2.11 -11.52
C GLY A 31 11.55 3.18 -11.08
N SER A 32 10.76 3.72 -12.03
CA SER A 32 9.73 4.72 -11.71
C SER A 32 8.65 4.14 -10.78
N ASP A 33 8.21 2.90 -11.02
CA ASP A 33 7.16 2.26 -10.25
C ASP A 33 7.61 1.91 -8.81
N SER A 34 8.86 1.50 -8.62
CA SER A 34 9.41 1.24 -7.27
C SER A 34 9.55 2.51 -6.44
N LEU A 35 10.00 3.61 -7.05
CA LEU A 35 10.02 4.92 -6.39
C LEU A 35 8.60 5.38 -6.04
N LEU A 36 7.66 5.29 -6.98
CA LEU A 36 6.25 5.65 -6.74
C LEU A 36 5.65 4.79 -5.62
N THR A 37 5.91 3.48 -5.62
CA THR A 37 5.47 2.55 -4.57
C THR A 37 5.99 2.97 -3.19
N SER A 38 7.28 3.29 -3.08
CA SER A 38 7.90 3.68 -1.81
C SER A 38 7.30 4.98 -1.25
N CYS A 39 7.20 6.02 -2.09
CA CYS A 39 6.63 7.30 -1.70
C CYS A 39 5.16 7.17 -1.28
N THR A 40 4.38 6.41 -2.06
CA THR A 40 2.97 6.13 -1.80
C THR A 40 2.79 5.34 -0.50
N PHE A 41 3.61 4.32 -0.25
CA PHE A 41 3.59 3.55 0.99
C PHE A 41 3.88 4.43 2.22
N ARG A 42 4.86 5.33 2.13
CA ARG A 42 5.21 6.21 3.25
C ARG A 42 4.05 7.14 3.62
N LYS A 43 3.42 7.80 2.63
CA LYS A 43 2.22 8.60 2.88
C LYS A 43 1.08 7.75 3.46
N LEU A 44 0.85 6.56 2.91
CA LEU A 44 -0.19 5.65 3.40
C LEU A 44 0.04 5.28 4.87
N ARG A 45 1.26 4.88 5.22
CA ARG A 45 1.67 4.52 6.59
C ARG A 45 1.42 5.67 7.57
N ASP A 46 1.84 6.87 7.20
CA ASP A 46 1.80 8.03 8.09
C ASP A 46 0.36 8.54 8.28
N ASN A 47 -0.46 8.54 7.21
CA ASN A 47 -1.84 9.06 7.26
C ASN A 47 -2.87 8.06 7.82
N PHE A 48 -2.72 6.75 7.55
CA PHE A 48 -3.78 5.76 7.83
C PHE A 48 -3.39 4.69 8.86
N PHE A 49 -2.11 4.53 9.15
CA PHE A 49 -1.62 3.45 10.03
C PHE A 49 -0.83 3.97 11.23
N ASN A 50 -0.83 5.28 11.47
CA ASN A 50 -0.11 5.94 12.56
C ASN A 50 1.36 5.50 12.67
N GLY A 51 2.00 5.21 11.54
CA GLY A 51 3.39 4.73 11.53
C GLY A 51 3.58 3.21 11.70
N SER A 52 2.58 2.45 12.19
CA SER A 52 2.73 1.02 12.48
C SER A 52 2.19 0.11 11.37
N THR A 53 3.08 -0.71 10.79
CA THR A 53 2.72 -1.66 9.70
C THR A 53 3.10 -3.11 10.00
N GLU A 54 3.62 -3.39 11.19
CA GLU A 54 4.22 -4.68 11.57
C GLU A 54 3.23 -5.84 11.45
N LYS A 55 1.96 -5.61 11.83
CA LYS A 55 0.89 -6.61 11.76
C LYS A 55 0.55 -7.09 10.33
N TYR A 56 1.17 -6.48 9.33
CA TYR A 56 0.94 -6.77 7.91
C TYR A 56 2.22 -7.21 7.18
N ALA A 57 3.34 -7.31 7.89
CA ALA A 57 4.58 -7.81 7.33
C ALA A 57 4.39 -9.25 6.81
N GLY A 58 4.96 -9.56 5.65
CA GLY A 58 4.86 -10.88 5.01
C GLY A 58 3.49 -11.19 4.37
N VAL A 59 2.48 -10.33 4.50
CA VAL A 59 1.14 -10.56 3.91
C VAL A 59 1.11 -10.08 2.46
N LEU A 60 1.05 -11.02 1.52
CA LEU A 60 0.89 -10.73 0.09
C LEU A 60 -0.58 -10.66 -0.32
N TYR A 61 -0.96 -9.65 -1.11
CA TYR A 61 -2.32 -9.50 -1.61
C TYR A 61 -2.73 -10.71 -2.46
N GLY A 62 -3.88 -11.32 -2.15
CA GLY A 62 -4.41 -12.49 -2.86
C GLY A 62 -3.77 -13.83 -2.49
N LEU A 63 -2.73 -13.83 -1.63
CA LEU A 63 -1.96 -15.04 -1.29
C LEU A 63 -1.67 -15.21 0.20
N GLY A 64 -1.76 -14.14 1.00
CA GLY A 64 -1.52 -14.22 2.45
C GLY A 64 -2.65 -14.95 3.17
N VAL A 65 -2.32 -16.00 3.92
CA VAL A 65 -3.20 -16.62 4.92
C VAL A 65 -3.37 -15.60 6.04
N GLN A 66 -4.58 -15.10 6.27
CA GLN A 66 -4.87 -14.44 7.54
C GLN A 66 -4.68 -15.53 8.60
N ASN A 67 -3.63 -15.44 9.42
CA ASN A 67 -3.59 -16.12 10.71
C ASN A 67 -4.65 -15.47 11.61
N GLY A 68 -5.92 -15.63 11.25
CA GLY A 68 -7.04 -15.50 12.16
C GLY A 68 -6.98 -16.72 13.06
N GLN A 69 -6.26 -16.58 14.19
CA GLN A 69 -6.68 -17.32 15.36
C GLN A 69 -8.09 -16.83 15.71
N ASN A 70 -9.10 -17.57 15.25
CA ASN A 70 -10.38 -17.64 15.93
C ASN A 70 -10.11 -18.35 17.26
N THR A 71 -9.73 -17.59 18.28
CA THR A 71 -9.82 -18.06 19.67
C THR A 71 -11.21 -17.70 20.20
N ASN A 72 -12.02 -18.74 20.34
CA ASN A 72 -13.34 -18.89 21.00
C ASN A 72 -14.47 -17.93 20.61
#